data_AF-A0A022KQL8-F1
#
_entry.id   AF-A0A022KQL8-F1
#
_cell.length_a   1.000
_cell.length_b   1.000
_cell.length_c   1.000
_cell.angle_alpha   90.00
_cell.angle_beta   90.00
_cell.angle_gamma   90.00
#
_symmetry.space_group_name_H-M   'P 1'
#
loop_
_entity.id
_entity.type
_entity.pdbx_description
1 polymer ?
#
loop_
_entity_poly.entity_id
_entity_poly.type
_entity_poly.pdbx_seq_one_letter_code
_entity_poly.pdbx_strand_id
1 'polypeptide(L)'
;APTVIEAISKARRAARERAWTLAGAHSPAVGVSAKSPLVIDLDATLINVHSEKEQAAPTFKRGFGYHPLCAFLDHGSDGTGEPLAIQLRPGNAGSNTAADHITVTRDALAQLPAGLLARGGRGSKKILIRTDGAGGTKDFLAWLQRQRLA
;
A
#
# COMPACT_ATOMS: atom_id res chain seq x y z
N ALA A 1 -13.81 14.87 -9.77
CA ALA A 1 -12.96 14.30 -8.72
C ALA A 1 -12.09 13.13 -9.20
N PRO A 2 -12.62 12.11 -9.92
CA PRO A 2 -11.81 10.95 -10.35
C PRO A 2 -10.57 11.33 -11.18
N THR A 3 -10.75 12.24 -12.13
CA THR A 3 -9.67 12.77 -12.99
C THR A 3 -8.55 13.48 -12.23
N VAL A 4 -8.86 14.15 -11.11
CA VAL A 4 -7.85 14.84 -10.29
C VAL A 4 -6.99 13.83 -9.52
N ILE A 5 -7.63 12.82 -8.91
CA ILE A 5 -6.91 11.77 -8.18
C ILE A 5 -6.03 10.95 -9.12
N GLU A 6 -6.52 10.63 -10.31
CA GLU A 6 -5.73 9.97 -11.35
C GLU A 6 -4.51 10.81 -11.77
N ALA A 7 -4.69 12.12 -11.98
CA ALA A 7 -3.60 13.03 -12.32
C ALA A 7 -2.53 13.08 -11.22
N ILE A 8 -2.95 13.20 -9.95
CA ILE A 8 -2.03 13.19 -8.79
C ILE A 8 -1.31 11.84 -8.68
N SER A 9 -2.01 10.73 -8.88
CA SER A 9 -1.43 9.39 -8.87
C SER A 9 -0.40 9.19 -9.98
N LYS A 10 -0.66 9.71 -11.19
CA LYS A 10 0.29 9.69 -12.31
C LYS A 10 1.52 10.54 -12.00
N ALA A 11 1.33 11.74 -11.46
CA ALA A 11 2.43 12.64 -11.10
C ALA A 11 3.33 12.03 -10.01
N ARG A 12 2.75 11.45 -8.95
CA ARG A 12 3.50 10.76 -7.89
C ARG A 12 4.30 9.58 -8.42
N ARG A 13 3.70 8.74 -9.27
CA ARG A 13 4.39 7.62 -9.93
C ARG A 13 5.59 8.10 -10.75
N ALA A 14 5.43 9.14 -11.56
CA ALA A 14 6.51 9.69 -12.38
C ALA A 14 7.64 10.29 -11.52
N ALA A 15 7.30 11.01 -10.46
CA ALA A 15 8.27 11.56 -9.51
C ALA A 15 9.07 10.46 -8.82
N ARG A 16 8.41 9.38 -8.36
CA ARG A 16 9.04 8.20 -7.77
C ARG A 16 9.99 7.51 -8.73
N GLU A 17 9.52 7.23 -9.95
CA GLU A 17 10.35 6.60 -10.98
C GLU A 17 11.62 7.42 -11.26
N ARG A 18 11.49 8.75 -11.33
CA ARG A 18 12.64 9.64 -11.47
C ARG A 18 13.57 9.60 -10.26
N ALA A 19 13.04 9.68 -9.04
CA ALA A 19 13.82 9.64 -7.81
C ALA A 19 14.61 8.32 -7.69
N TRP A 20 13.96 7.20 -7.96
CA TRP A 20 14.59 5.89 -7.94
C TRP A 20 15.64 5.70 -9.04
N THR A 21 15.44 6.31 -10.21
CA THR A 21 16.47 6.33 -11.27
C THR A 21 17.70 7.11 -10.82
N LEU A 22 17.50 8.26 -10.19
CA LEU A 22 18.58 9.12 -9.69
C LEU A 22 19.34 8.50 -8.51
N ALA A 23 18.66 7.70 -7.68
CA ALA A 23 19.29 6.97 -6.58
C ALA A 23 20.29 5.90 -7.06
N GLY A 24 20.23 5.48 -8.33
CA GLY A 24 21.18 4.53 -8.92
C GLY A 24 21.25 3.23 -8.12
N ALA A 25 22.46 2.88 -7.66
CA ALA A 25 22.71 1.67 -6.85
C ALA A 25 21.98 1.66 -5.49
N HIS A 26 21.54 2.83 -4.99
CA HIS A 26 20.81 2.97 -3.73
C HIS A 26 19.29 2.91 -3.92
N SER A 27 18.81 2.70 -5.13
CA SER A 27 17.38 2.56 -5.41
C SER A 27 16.82 1.30 -4.77
N PRO A 28 15.62 1.34 -4.16
CA PRO A 28 14.97 0.13 -3.61
C PRO A 28 14.62 -0.91 -4.69
N ALA A 29 14.66 -0.53 -5.97
CA ALA A 29 14.42 -1.42 -7.10
C ALA A 29 15.65 -2.28 -7.47
N VAL A 30 16.84 -1.94 -6.98
CA VAL A 30 18.08 -2.68 -7.30
C VAL A 30 18.14 -3.99 -6.51
N GLY A 31 18.50 -5.08 -7.20
CA GLY A 31 18.68 -6.39 -6.55
C GLY A 31 17.39 -7.10 -6.13
N VAL A 32 16.21 -6.53 -6.41
CA VAL A 32 14.91 -7.09 -6.02
C VAL A 32 14.72 -8.50 -6.59
N SER A 33 14.54 -9.45 -5.68
CA SER A 33 14.39 -10.88 -5.96
C SER A 33 13.41 -11.53 -4.98
N ALA A 34 13.08 -12.81 -5.18
CA ALA A 34 12.26 -13.53 -4.21
C ALA A 34 12.93 -13.71 -2.83
N LYS A 35 14.28 -13.64 -2.77
CA LYS A 35 15.05 -13.75 -1.52
C LYS A 35 15.26 -12.39 -0.83
N SER A 36 15.17 -11.32 -1.61
CA SER A 36 15.26 -9.93 -1.15
C SER A 36 14.15 -9.13 -1.81
N PRO A 37 12.89 -9.32 -1.37
CA PRO A 37 11.75 -8.70 -2.00
C PRO A 37 11.67 -7.22 -1.65
N LEU A 38 11.01 -6.47 -2.51
CA LEU A 38 10.47 -5.15 -2.21
C LEU A 38 9.31 -5.33 -1.23
N VAL A 39 9.38 -4.72 -0.04
CA VAL A 39 8.40 -4.96 1.03
C VAL A 39 7.41 -3.81 1.10
N ILE A 40 6.11 -4.13 1.07
CA ILE A 40 5.03 -3.15 1.24
C ILE A 40 4.27 -3.50 2.52
N ASP A 41 4.27 -2.57 3.46
CA ASP A 41 3.53 -2.65 4.71
C ASP A 41 2.15 -2.06 4.56
N LEU A 42 1.13 -2.84 4.92
CA LEU A 42 -0.24 -2.38 5.06
C LEU A 42 -0.59 -2.32 6.54
N ASP A 43 -1.02 -1.14 6.99
CA ASP A 43 -1.54 -0.94 8.32
C ASP A 43 -2.63 0.14 8.33
N ALA A 44 -3.62 -0.04 9.20
CA ALA A 44 -4.69 0.92 9.38
C ALA A 44 -4.39 1.78 10.61
N THR A 45 -4.44 3.09 10.43
CA THR A 45 -4.21 4.04 11.52
C THR A 45 -5.48 4.76 11.91
N LEU A 46 -5.65 5.06 13.20
CA LEU A 46 -6.76 5.86 13.69
C LEU A 46 -6.36 7.33 13.68
N ILE A 47 -7.14 8.14 12.97
CA ILE A 47 -7.04 9.59 13.03
C ILE A 47 -8.16 10.07 13.93
N ASN A 48 -7.83 10.38 15.19
CA ASN A 48 -8.80 10.87 16.16
C ASN A 48 -9.15 12.33 15.88
N VAL A 49 -10.43 12.59 15.63
CA VAL A 49 -10.96 13.93 15.38
C VAL A 49 -12.35 14.01 15.99
N HIS A 50 -12.53 14.89 16.97
CA HIS A 50 -13.84 15.18 17.56
C HIS A 50 -14.56 16.24 16.70
N SER A 51 -15.08 15.82 15.55
CA SER A 51 -15.82 16.68 14.63
C SER A 51 -16.93 15.88 13.94
N GLU A 52 -18.09 16.49 13.73
CA GLU A 52 -19.20 15.91 12.96
C GLU A 52 -19.01 16.06 11.44
N LYS A 53 -17.74 16.06 10.98
CA LYS A 53 -17.45 16.08 9.54
C LYS A 53 -17.84 14.74 8.94
N GLU A 54 -18.17 14.76 7.65
CA GLU A 54 -18.55 13.57 6.92
C GLU A 54 -17.52 12.44 7.13
N GLN A 55 -18.03 11.22 7.32
CA GLN A 55 -17.26 9.98 7.55
C GLN A 55 -16.45 9.92 8.86
N ALA A 56 -16.43 10.99 9.67
CA ALA A 56 -15.95 10.88 11.05
C ALA A 56 -16.97 10.07 11.86
N ALA A 57 -16.53 8.96 12.44
CA ALA A 57 -17.40 7.98 13.09
C ALA A 57 -16.73 7.33 14.30
N PRO A 58 -17.51 6.68 15.19
CA PRO A 58 -16.96 5.89 16.29
C PRO A 58 -16.03 4.78 15.76
N THR A 59 -14.91 4.57 16.43
CA THR A 59 -13.89 3.59 16.01
C THR A 59 -13.94 2.34 16.87
N PHE A 60 -13.39 1.22 16.37
CA PHE A 60 -13.32 -0.04 17.13
C PHE A 60 -12.55 0.11 18.46
N LYS A 61 -11.56 1.01 18.52
CA LYS A 61 -10.81 1.32 19.76
C LYS A 61 -11.51 2.36 20.64
N ARG A 62 -12.83 2.56 20.47
CA ARG A 62 -13.68 3.49 21.25
C ARG A 62 -13.24 4.95 21.15
N GLY A 63 -12.61 5.34 20.03
CA GLY A 63 -12.36 6.74 19.67
C GLY A 63 -13.42 7.26 18.70
N PHE A 64 -13.18 8.43 18.11
CA PHE A 64 -14.02 9.03 17.08
C PHE A 64 -13.14 9.70 16.02
N GLY A 65 -13.44 9.48 14.74
CA GLY A 65 -12.67 10.06 13.63
C GLY A 65 -12.62 9.14 12.42
N TYR A 66 -11.43 8.91 11.87
CA TYR A 66 -11.22 8.16 10.63
C TYR A 66 -10.32 6.94 10.84
N HIS A 67 -10.43 5.97 9.93
CA HIS A 67 -9.67 4.72 9.98
C HIS A 67 -9.02 4.39 8.62
N PRO A 68 -8.20 5.29 8.04
CA PRO A 68 -7.56 5.03 6.76
C PRO A 68 -6.69 3.78 6.79
N LEU A 69 -6.66 3.07 5.66
CA LEU A 69 -5.73 1.96 5.43
C LEU A 69 -4.59 2.46 4.56
N CYS A 70 -3.37 2.34 5.04
CA CYS A 70 -2.18 2.87 4.40
C CYS A 70 -1.34 1.75 3.80
N ALA A 71 -0.64 2.03 2.71
CA ALA A 71 0.37 1.17 2.12
C ALA A 71 1.69 1.94 1.95
N PHE A 72 2.73 1.48 2.62
CA PHE A 72 4.06 2.07 2.60
C PHE A 72 5.08 1.08 2.06
N LEU A 73 5.97 1.55 1.20
CA LEU A 73 7.18 0.81 0.84
C LEU A 73 8.19 0.92 1.99
N ASP A 74 8.66 -0.22 2.47
CA ASP A 74 9.75 -0.32 3.46
C ASP A 74 11.11 -0.23 2.74
N HIS A 75 11.92 0.77 3.10
CA HIS A 75 13.28 0.95 2.60
C HIS A 75 14.34 0.28 3.50
N GLY A 76 13.92 -0.58 4.43
CA GLY A 76 14.80 -1.28 5.37
C GLY A 76 15.21 -0.42 6.56
N SER A 77 16.12 -0.95 7.40
CA SER A 77 16.53 -0.29 8.65
C SER A 77 17.20 1.06 8.47
N ASP A 78 17.85 1.26 7.33
CA ASP A 78 18.68 2.44 7.05
C ASP A 78 17.89 3.53 6.31
N GLY A 79 16.65 3.23 5.91
CA GLY A 79 15.77 4.12 5.16
C GLY A 79 14.46 4.39 5.90
N THR A 80 13.75 5.44 5.48
CA THR A 80 12.38 5.71 5.93
C THR A 80 11.38 5.03 5.01
N GLY A 81 10.18 4.72 5.51
CA GLY A 81 9.10 4.26 4.64
C GLY A 81 8.69 5.31 3.60
N GLU A 82 8.26 4.86 2.42
CA GLU A 82 7.76 5.71 1.34
C GLU A 82 6.26 5.46 1.09
N PRO A 83 5.38 6.48 1.17
CA PRO A 83 3.95 6.28 0.97
C PRO A 83 3.64 5.91 -0.48
N LEU A 84 2.97 4.78 -0.68
CA LEU A 84 2.48 4.34 -1.98
C LEU A 84 1.00 4.73 -2.13
N ALA A 85 0.14 4.29 -1.22
CA ALA A 85 -1.29 4.56 -1.29
C ALA A 85 -1.89 4.75 0.11
N ILE A 86 -2.96 5.53 0.19
CA ILE A 86 -3.77 5.70 1.40
C ILE A 86 -5.23 5.62 0.95
N GLN A 87 -5.93 4.58 1.40
CA GLN A 87 -7.37 4.47 1.24
C GLN A 87 -8.05 5.21 2.38
N LEU A 88 -8.71 6.33 2.07
CA LEU A 88 -9.47 7.10 3.05
C LEU A 88 -10.76 6.35 3.39
N ARG A 89 -10.98 6.09 4.69
CA ARG A 89 -12.10 5.29 5.18
C ARG A 89 -12.71 5.91 6.44
N PRO A 90 -14.02 5.74 6.67
CA PRO A 90 -14.67 6.23 7.89
C PRO A 90 -14.13 5.57 9.15
N GLY A 91 -14.35 6.19 10.30
CA GLY A 91 -13.89 5.66 11.60
C GLY A 91 -14.44 4.28 11.95
N ASN A 92 -15.62 3.94 11.45
CA ASN A 92 -16.28 2.65 11.65
C ASN A 92 -15.93 1.60 10.58
N ALA A 93 -14.96 1.88 9.70
CA ALA A 93 -14.51 0.91 8.71
C ALA A 93 -13.90 -0.34 9.37
N GLY A 94 -14.22 -1.51 8.82
CA GLY A 94 -13.72 -2.80 9.29
C GLY A 94 -12.20 -2.88 9.23
N SER A 95 -11.59 -3.43 10.28
CA SER A 95 -10.13 -3.58 10.34
C SER A 95 -9.62 -4.62 9.34
N ASN A 96 -10.42 -5.67 9.08
CA ASN A 96 -10.05 -6.84 8.28
C ASN A 96 -10.84 -6.97 6.97
N THR A 97 -11.45 -5.89 6.48
CA THR A 97 -12.22 -5.92 5.23
C THR A 97 -11.31 -6.30 4.06
N ALA A 98 -11.48 -7.50 3.49
CA ALA A 98 -10.63 -7.99 2.42
C ALA A 98 -10.65 -7.09 1.17
N ALA A 99 -11.83 -6.54 0.84
CA ALA A 99 -11.98 -5.63 -0.30
C ALA A 99 -11.13 -4.35 -0.16
N ASP A 100 -10.99 -3.82 1.06
CA ASP A 100 -10.14 -2.64 1.33
C ASP A 100 -8.67 -2.99 1.14
N HIS A 101 -8.22 -4.11 1.71
CA HIS A 101 -6.84 -4.58 1.54
C HIS A 101 -6.48 -4.83 0.07
N ILE A 102 -7.40 -5.42 -0.71
CA ILE A 102 -7.22 -5.60 -2.15
C ILE A 102 -7.12 -4.25 -2.86
N THR A 103 -7.97 -3.30 -2.50
CA THR A 103 -8.03 -1.97 -3.12
C THR A 103 -6.73 -1.20 -2.87
N VAL A 104 -6.31 -1.05 -1.61
CA VAL A 104 -5.07 -0.35 -1.28
C VAL A 104 -3.84 -1.04 -1.87
N THR A 105 -3.84 -2.38 -1.95
CA THR A 105 -2.72 -3.12 -2.57
C THR A 105 -2.64 -2.83 -4.06
N ARG A 106 -3.78 -2.79 -4.77
CA ARG A 106 -3.80 -2.43 -6.20
C ARG A 106 -3.28 -1.02 -6.43
N ASP A 107 -3.73 -0.07 -5.62
CA ASP A 107 -3.30 1.32 -5.71
C ASP A 107 -1.80 1.46 -5.41
N ALA A 108 -1.29 0.73 -4.41
CA ALA A 108 0.13 0.71 -4.09
C ALA A 108 0.98 0.10 -5.21
N LEU A 109 0.55 -1.01 -5.80
CA LEU A 109 1.25 -1.61 -6.94
C LEU A 109 1.26 -0.70 -8.16
N ALA A 110 0.16 0.00 -8.43
CA ALA A 110 0.08 0.96 -9.54
C ALA A 110 1.08 2.12 -9.41
N GLN A 111 1.57 2.38 -8.20
CA GLN A 111 2.56 3.42 -7.91
C GLN A 111 4.01 3.00 -8.18
N LEU A 112 4.27 1.71 -8.46
CA LEU A 112 5.60 1.18 -8.74
C LEU A 112 6.00 1.35 -10.23
N PRO A 113 7.31 1.42 -10.52
CA PRO A 113 7.83 1.38 -11.89
C PRO A 113 7.35 0.14 -12.66
N ALA A 114 6.96 0.31 -13.93
CA ALA A 114 6.39 -0.78 -14.72
C ALA A 114 7.35 -1.96 -14.90
N GLY A 115 8.67 -1.71 -14.95
CA GLY A 115 9.69 -2.76 -15.07
C GLY A 115 9.72 -3.74 -13.89
N LEU A 116 9.28 -3.33 -12.70
CA LEU A 116 9.14 -4.23 -11.54
C LEU A 116 7.89 -5.11 -11.63
N LEU A 117 6.87 -4.63 -12.35
CA LEU A 117 5.60 -5.31 -12.55
C LEU A 117 5.57 -6.15 -13.84
N ALA A 118 6.51 -5.90 -14.76
CA ALA A 118 6.56 -6.53 -16.07
C ALA A 118 6.83 -8.05 -15.98
N ARG A 119 5.96 -8.81 -16.65
CA ARG A 119 5.82 -10.27 -16.57
C ARG A 119 6.95 -11.00 -17.32
N GLY A 120 8.08 -11.25 -16.64
CA GLY A 120 9.07 -12.26 -17.04
C GLY A 120 8.62 -13.70 -16.75
N GLY A 121 7.36 -14.04 -17.05
CA GLY A 121 6.68 -15.22 -16.53
C GLY A 121 5.88 -14.90 -15.27
N ARG A 122 5.22 -15.92 -14.71
CA ARG A 122 4.39 -15.83 -13.50
C ARG A 122 5.07 -14.88 -12.44
N GLY A 123 4.34 -14.13 -11.59
CA GLY A 123 4.83 -13.20 -10.56
C GLY A 123 5.90 -13.70 -9.57
N SER A 124 7.05 -13.04 -9.60
CA SER A 124 8.33 -13.58 -9.14
C SER A 124 8.53 -13.52 -7.61
N LYS A 125 7.47 -13.36 -6.80
CA LYS A 125 7.56 -13.14 -5.34
C LYS A 125 8.55 -12.02 -4.95
N LYS A 126 8.81 -11.10 -5.88
CA LYS A 126 9.70 -9.96 -5.74
C LYS A 126 9.09 -8.83 -4.92
N ILE A 127 7.78 -8.89 -4.71
CA ILE A 127 7.05 -7.96 -3.85
C ILE A 127 6.42 -8.79 -2.74
N LEU A 128 6.71 -8.40 -1.50
CA LEU A 128 6.15 -8.98 -0.29
C LEU A 128 5.16 -7.99 0.30
N ILE A 129 3.93 -8.44 0.54
CA ILE A 129 2.93 -7.67 1.28
C ILE A 129 2.98 -8.12 2.74
N ARG A 130 3.31 -7.22 3.66
CA ARG A 130 3.19 -7.46 5.11
C ARG A 130 1.96 -6.77 5.65
N THR A 131 1.27 -7.45 6.54
CA THR A 131 0.13 -6.92 7.29
C THR A 131 0.25 -7.36 8.74
N ASP A 132 -0.47 -6.70 9.63
CA ASP A 132 -0.76 -7.25 10.95
C ASP A 132 -1.86 -8.35 10.86
N GLY A 133 -2.40 -8.78 12.01
CA GLY A 133 -3.45 -9.80 12.04
C GLY A 133 -4.72 -9.44 11.27
N ALA A 134 -5.00 -8.15 11.02
CA ALA A 134 -6.19 -7.72 10.31
C ALA A 134 -6.15 -8.07 8.82
N GLY A 135 -4.96 -8.17 8.21
CA GLY A 135 -4.79 -8.65 6.84
C GLY A 135 -4.86 -10.17 6.69
N GLY A 136 -4.98 -10.94 7.77
CA GLY A 136 -4.99 -12.41 7.75
C GLY A 136 -6.26 -13.08 7.18
N THR A 137 -7.09 -12.37 6.41
CA THR A 137 -8.35 -12.94 5.89
C THR A 137 -8.10 -13.90 4.73
N LYS A 138 -8.88 -14.99 4.68
CA LYS A 138 -8.78 -16.02 3.62
C LYS A 138 -8.91 -15.42 2.21
N ASP A 139 -9.84 -14.48 2.04
CA ASP A 139 -10.10 -13.85 0.74
C ASP A 139 -8.94 -12.99 0.26
N PHE A 140 -8.32 -12.22 1.16
CA PHE A 140 -7.15 -11.41 0.83
C PHE A 140 -5.93 -12.29 0.51
N LEU A 141 -5.64 -13.28 1.36
CA LEU A 141 -4.53 -14.22 1.14
C LEU A 141 -4.69 -14.99 -0.19
N ALA A 142 -5.90 -15.47 -0.50
CA ALA A 142 -6.19 -16.12 -1.76
C ALA A 142 -6.01 -15.17 -2.95
N TRP A 143 -6.34 -13.88 -2.79
CA TRP A 143 -6.11 -12.87 -3.82
C TRP A 143 -4.61 -12.61 -4.05
N LEU A 144 -3.82 -12.42 -2.98
CA LEU A 144 -2.35 -12.25 -3.06
C LEU A 144 -1.69 -13.43 -3.80
N GLN A 145 -2.09 -14.66 -3.46
CA GLN A 145 -1.59 -15.87 -4.11
C GLN A 145 -1.90 -15.87 -5.61
N ARG A 146 -3.12 -15.49 -6.02
CA ARG A 146 -3.49 -15.37 -7.44
C ARG A 146 -2.68 -14.28 -8.16
N GLN A 147 -2.37 -13.18 -7.48
CA GLN A 147 -1.50 -12.12 -8.01
C GLN A 147 -0.01 -12.50 -8.01
N ARG A 148 0.35 -13.62 -7.36
CA ARG A 148 1.73 -14.08 -7.17
C ARG A 148 2.62 -13.08 -6.42
N LEU A 149 2.00 -12.42 -5.44
CA LEU A 149 2.69 -11.64 -4.42
C LEU A 149 3.12 -12.59 -3.30
N ALA A 150 4.21 -12.24 -2.60
CA ALA A 150 4.65 -12.94 -1.41
C ALA A 150 3.90 -12.43 -0.18
#